data_AF-A0A3E2N3M2-F1
#
_entry.id   AF-A0A3E2N3M2-F1
#
_cell.length_a   1.000
_cell.length_b   1.000
_cell.length_c   1.000
_cell.angle_alpha   90.00
_cell.angle_beta   90.00
_cell.angle_gamma   90.00
#
_symmetry.space_group_name_H-M   'P 1'
#
loop_
_entity.id
_entity.type
_entity.pdbx_description
1 polymer ?
#
loop_
_entity_poly.entity_id
_entity_poly.type
_entity_poly.pdbx_seq_one_letter_code
_entity_poly.pdbx_strand_id
1 'polypeptide(L)'
;MKYTPAEKMQMEAIYNPKGMAYFEFGDLIALSNSTSGVYIKREEVRIDLTKILLVEGEKKEIINPQRLWKNSVMAEKEATGKEDTKYWIITGEDGRKAYVRDHIMKLFGNGARCRIEGYTKPVLIVKNRNIPIGYVFTFVRIEDLKDRKIAEEWSNSRSSYFFAEPGGEQKEGGV
;
A
#
# COMPACT_ATOMS: atom_id res chain seq x y z
N MET A 1 17.87 -19.69 6.48
CA MET A 1 16.46 -19.30 6.72
C MET A 1 16.15 -18.05 5.91
N LYS A 2 14.96 -17.93 5.31
CA LYS A 2 14.53 -16.74 4.58
C LYS A 2 13.64 -15.89 5.51
N TYR A 3 14.01 -14.64 5.74
CA TYR A 3 13.23 -13.72 6.58
C TYR A 3 11.81 -13.52 6.06
N THR A 4 10.85 -13.47 6.97
CA THR A 4 9.44 -13.10 6.74
C THR A 4 9.32 -11.62 6.32
N PRO A 5 8.20 -11.22 5.69
CA PRO A 5 7.95 -9.82 5.37
C PRO A 5 8.01 -8.91 6.61
N ALA A 6 7.46 -9.39 7.74
CA ALA A 6 7.44 -8.66 9.01
C ALA A 6 8.86 -8.43 9.55
N GLU A 7 9.71 -9.47 9.55
CA GLU A 7 11.10 -9.34 9.99
C GLU A 7 11.88 -8.38 9.09
N LYS A 8 11.70 -8.44 7.77
CA LYS A 8 12.35 -7.51 6.84
C LYS A 8 11.95 -6.07 7.09
N MET A 9 10.66 -5.80 7.25
CA MET A 9 10.15 -4.46 7.48
C MET A 9 10.60 -3.91 8.85
N GLN A 10 10.68 -4.77 9.87
CA GLN A 10 11.24 -4.39 11.16
C GLN A 10 12.74 -4.07 11.09
N MET A 11 13.52 -4.84 10.32
CA MET A 11 14.93 -4.50 10.05
C MET A 11 15.06 -3.16 9.31
N GLU A 12 14.26 -2.93 8.27
CA GLU A 12 14.23 -1.65 7.53
C GLU A 12 13.93 -0.46 8.47
N ALA A 13 12.98 -0.63 9.39
CA ALA A 13 12.66 0.38 10.39
C ALA A 13 13.78 0.66 11.39
N ILE A 14 14.63 -0.32 11.71
CA ILE A 14 15.84 -0.11 12.51
C ILE A 14 16.88 0.72 11.72
N TYR A 15 17.09 0.37 10.44
CA TYR A 15 18.11 1.03 9.61
C TYR A 15 17.72 2.42 9.11
N ASN A 16 16.43 2.64 8.82
CA ASN A 16 15.91 3.88 8.27
C ASN A 16 14.59 4.32 8.93
N PRO A 17 14.59 4.65 10.24
CA PRO A 17 13.37 5.01 10.96
C PRO A 17 12.65 6.23 10.38
N LYS A 18 13.40 7.19 9.80
CA LYS A 18 12.83 8.42 9.21
C LYS A 18 12.06 8.17 7.91
N GLY A 19 12.37 7.09 7.19
CA GLY A 19 11.66 6.69 5.98
C GLY A 19 10.44 5.81 6.24
N MET A 20 10.13 5.57 7.51
CA MET A 20 9.11 4.63 7.94
C MET A 20 7.99 5.32 8.69
N ALA A 21 6.80 4.76 8.54
CA ALA A 21 5.62 5.12 9.29
C ALA A 21 5.02 3.87 9.93
N TYR A 22 4.33 4.03 11.05
CA TYR A 22 3.51 2.99 11.63
C TYR A 22 2.08 3.46 11.90
N PHE A 23 1.17 2.50 11.91
CA PHE A 23 -0.27 2.70 12.07
C PHE A 23 -0.81 1.63 13.02
N GLU A 24 -1.75 2.01 13.87
CA GLU A 24 -2.33 1.10 14.86
C GLU A 24 -3.78 0.72 14.54
N PHE A 25 -4.08 -0.58 14.53
CA PHE A 25 -5.40 -1.15 14.25
C PHE A 25 -5.75 -2.23 15.29
N GLY A 26 -6.06 -1.79 16.52
CA GLY A 26 -6.28 -2.72 17.65
C GLY A 26 -5.01 -3.51 17.96
N ASP A 27 -5.09 -4.84 17.80
CA ASP A 27 -3.98 -5.78 18.01
C ASP A 27 -3.01 -5.86 16.81
N LEU A 28 -3.26 -5.13 15.73
CA LEU A 28 -2.38 -5.07 14.56
C LEU A 28 -1.65 -3.73 14.49
N ILE A 29 -0.35 -3.79 14.18
CA ILE A 29 0.48 -2.66 13.78
C ILE A 29 0.82 -2.82 12.31
N ALA A 30 0.60 -1.79 11.50
CA ALA A 30 1.14 -1.75 10.15
C ALA A 30 2.46 -0.97 10.17
N LEU A 31 3.56 -1.59 9.75
CA LEU A 31 4.79 -0.88 9.42
C LEU A 31 4.84 -0.61 7.92
N SER A 32 5.18 0.61 7.54
CA SER A 32 5.03 1.09 6.18
C SER A 32 6.22 1.93 5.73
N ASN A 33 6.59 1.75 4.46
CA ASN A 33 7.38 2.71 3.71
C ASN A 33 6.48 3.41 2.66
N SER A 34 7.06 4.27 1.84
CA SER A 34 6.31 5.04 0.82
C SER A 34 5.61 4.20 -0.26
N THR A 35 5.84 2.88 -0.31
CA THR A 35 5.37 2.01 -1.40
C THR A 35 4.60 0.77 -0.95
N SER A 36 4.77 0.34 0.29
CA SER A 36 4.16 -0.88 0.83
C SER A 36 4.15 -0.88 2.34
N GLY A 37 3.34 -1.76 2.93
CA GLY A 37 3.37 -2.02 4.37
C GLY A 37 3.05 -3.46 4.71
N VAL A 38 3.46 -3.86 5.91
CA VAL A 38 3.23 -5.20 6.49
C VAL A 38 2.41 -5.05 7.75
N TYR A 39 1.38 -5.88 7.90
CA TYR A 39 0.64 -5.99 9.16
C TYR A 39 1.33 -6.99 10.07
N ILE A 40 1.57 -6.59 11.31
CA ILE A 40 2.27 -7.34 12.35
C ILE A 40 1.38 -7.33 13.57
N LYS A 41 1.23 -8.45 14.28
CA LYS A 41 0.53 -8.42 15.56
C LYS A 41 1.34 -7.63 16.58
N ARG A 42 0.69 -6.88 17.45
CA ARG A 42 1.35 -5.97 18.40
C ARG A 42 2.35 -6.73 19.29
N GLU A 43 2.00 -7.94 19.73
CA GLU A 43 2.86 -8.82 20.53
C GLU A 43 4.09 -9.36 19.77
N GLU A 44 4.10 -9.30 18.44
CA GLU A 44 5.20 -9.72 17.57
C GLU A 44 6.13 -8.57 17.18
N VAL A 45 5.80 -7.32 17.55
CA VAL A 45 6.66 -6.16 17.31
C VAL A 45 7.86 -6.20 18.27
N ARG A 46 9.07 -6.18 17.72
CA ARG A 46 10.36 -6.28 18.45
C ARG A 46 11.20 -5.01 18.37
N ILE A 47 10.68 -3.96 17.74
CA ILE A 47 11.38 -2.70 17.53
C ILE A 47 10.78 -1.57 18.36
N ASP A 48 11.59 -0.54 18.60
CA ASP A 48 11.18 0.67 19.30
C ASP A 48 10.36 1.59 18.38
N LEU A 49 9.04 1.54 18.51
CA LEU A 49 8.11 2.35 17.71
C LEU A 49 8.22 3.86 18.01
N THR A 50 8.79 4.27 19.14
CA THR A 50 8.91 5.70 19.49
C THR A 50 9.83 6.47 18.53
N LYS A 51 10.65 5.74 17.76
CA LYS A 51 11.56 6.28 16.74
C LYS A 51 10.93 6.38 15.35
N ILE A 52 9.70 5.90 15.19
CA ILE A 52 9.00 5.80 13.91
C ILE A 52 7.81 6.74 13.93
N LEU A 53 7.49 7.35 12.79
CA LEU A 53 6.34 8.25 12.69
C LEU A 53 5.02 7.49 12.88
N LEU A 54 4.25 7.83 13.91
CA LEU A 54 2.85 7.41 14.04
C LEU A 54 1.99 8.21 13.05
N VAL A 55 1.18 7.52 12.26
CA VAL A 55 0.23 8.14 11.32
C VAL A 55 -1.21 7.85 11.73
N GLU A 56 -2.00 8.92 11.82
CA GLU A 56 -3.40 8.90 12.23
C GLU A 56 -4.32 9.54 11.17
N GLY A 57 -5.63 9.55 11.45
CA GLY A 57 -6.64 10.20 10.61
C GLY A 57 -6.91 9.49 9.28
N GLU A 58 -7.22 10.27 8.24
CA GLU A 58 -7.64 9.72 6.94
C GLU A 58 -6.59 8.81 6.30
N LYS A 59 -5.30 9.13 6.47
CA LYS A 59 -4.19 8.33 5.94
C LYS A 59 -4.18 6.91 6.50
N LYS A 60 -4.52 6.76 7.78
CA LYS A 60 -4.65 5.46 8.44
C LYS A 60 -5.81 4.66 7.87
N GLU A 61 -6.93 5.30 7.54
CA GLU A 61 -8.11 4.61 7.03
C GLU A 61 -7.93 4.03 5.62
N ILE A 62 -7.09 4.64 4.78
CA ILE A 62 -6.80 4.15 3.41
C ILE A 62 -6.20 2.74 3.43
N ILE A 63 -5.39 2.44 4.45
CA ILE A 63 -4.67 1.17 4.59
C ILE A 63 -5.25 0.30 5.71
N ASN A 64 -6.43 0.64 6.22
CA ASN A 64 -7.10 -0.13 7.26
C ASN A 64 -7.46 -1.52 6.70
N PRO A 65 -6.91 -2.62 7.27
CA PRO A 65 -7.08 -3.95 6.69
C PRO A 65 -8.54 -4.40 6.69
N GLN A 66 -9.35 -4.01 7.68
CA GLN A 66 -10.77 -4.39 7.74
C GLN A 66 -11.59 -3.68 6.67
N ARG A 67 -11.30 -2.40 6.42
CA ARG A 67 -11.95 -1.61 5.37
C ARG A 67 -11.58 -2.15 3.99
N LEU A 68 -10.28 -2.28 3.73
CA LEU A 68 -9.78 -2.85 2.49
C LEU A 68 -10.37 -4.24 2.26
N TRP A 69 -10.44 -5.08 3.29
CA TRP A 69 -11.04 -6.41 3.18
C TRP A 69 -12.49 -6.37 2.70
N LYS A 70 -13.33 -5.56 3.35
CA LYS A 70 -14.78 -5.45 3.05
C LYS A 70 -15.06 -4.89 1.66
N ASN A 71 -14.26 -3.92 1.22
CA ASN A 71 -14.54 -3.16 0.00
C ASN A 71 -13.81 -3.69 -1.24
N SER A 72 -12.97 -4.72 -1.08
CA SER A 72 -12.18 -5.27 -2.18
C SER A 72 -12.74 -6.57 -2.72
N VAL A 73 -12.43 -6.88 -3.98
CA VAL A 73 -12.72 -8.17 -4.64
C VAL A 73 -11.47 -9.04 -4.72
N MET A 74 -11.63 -10.37 -4.84
CA MET A 74 -10.48 -11.24 -5.08
C MET A 74 -9.91 -10.91 -6.46
N ALA A 75 -8.61 -10.72 -6.56
CA ALA A 75 -7.98 -10.41 -7.82
C ALA A 75 -7.13 -11.58 -8.33
N GLU A 76 -7.14 -11.75 -9.64
CA GLU A 76 -6.27 -12.67 -10.33
C GLU A 76 -4.93 -12.03 -10.62
N LYS A 77 -3.88 -12.84 -10.48
CA LYS A 77 -2.52 -12.42 -10.75
C LYS A 77 -2.17 -12.75 -12.19
N GLU A 78 -2.04 -11.71 -12.99
CA GLU A 78 -1.41 -11.76 -14.30
C GLU A 78 0.05 -11.27 -14.18
N ALA A 79 0.97 -11.91 -14.90
CA ALA A 79 2.33 -11.41 -15.04
C ALA A 79 2.45 -10.71 -16.39
N THR A 80 2.92 -9.47 -16.42
CA THR A 80 3.25 -8.81 -17.69
C THR A 80 4.60 -8.14 -17.55
N GLY A 81 5.55 -8.59 -18.38
CA GLY A 81 6.86 -7.99 -18.48
C GLY A 81 7.07 -7.40 -19.87
N LYS A 82 7.55 -6.16 -19.92
CA LYS A 82 8.25 -5.60 -21.07
C LYS A 82 9.33 -4.63 -20.56
N GLU A 83 10.54 -4.73 -21.11
CA GLU A 83 11.75 -3.96 -20.72
C GLU A 83 12.24 -4.14 -19.25
N ASP A 84 13.19 -3.28 -18.83
CA ASP A 84 13.98 -3.36 -17.58
C ASP A 84 13.17 -3.28 -16.28
N THR A 85 11.89 -2.87 -16.32
CA THR A 85 11.01 -2.84 -15.15
C THR A 85 9.89 -3.88 -15.25
N LYS A 86 9.89 -4.84 -14.32
CA LYS A 86 8.89 -5.91 -14.25
C LYS A 86 7.71 -5.51 -13.35
N TYR A 87 6.49 -5.74 -13.83
CA TYR A 87 5.24 -5.50 -13.11
C TYR A 87 4.42 -6.78 -12.96
N TRP A 88 3.62 -6.82 -11.90
CA TRP A 88 2.51 -7.72 -11.73
C TRP A 88 1.24 -6.95 -12.09
N ILE A 89 0.41 -7.57 -12.91
CA ILE A 89 -0.93 -7.09 -13.22
C ILE A 89 -1.88 -7.84 -12.30
N ILE A 90 -2.73 -7.09 -11.61
CA ILE A 90 -3.70 -7.61 -10.67
C ILE A 90 -5.07 -7.25 -11.24
N THR A 91 -5.75 -8.24 -11.80
CA THR A 91 -7.03 -8.08 -12.50
C THR A 91 -8.17 -8.34 -11.52
N GLY A 92 -9.03 -7.35 -11.32
CA GLY A 92 -10.23 -7.50 -10.49
C GLY A 92 -11.35 -8.27 -11.18
N GLU A 93 -12.39 -8.62 -10.42
CA GLU A 93 -13.58 -9.31 -10.95
C GLU A 93 -14.32 -8.48 -12.02
N ASP A 94 -14.18 -7.14 -12.00
CA ASP A 94 -14.76 -6.24 -12.99
C ASP A 94 -13.87 -6.05 -14.25
N GLY A 95 -12.76 -6.77 -14.35
CA GLY A 95 -11.81 -6.71 -15.46
C GLY A 95 -10.84 -5.53 -15.41
N ARG A 96 -10.97 -4.60 -14.45
CA ARG A 96 -10.01 -3.50 -14.29
C ARG A 96 -8.70 -4.01 -13.67
N LYS A 97 -7.60 -3.31 -14.01
CA LYS A 97 -6.22 -3.74 -13.72
C LYS A 97 -5.51 -2.78 -12.77
N ALA A 98 -4.84 -3.35 -11.77
CA ALA A 98 -3.89 -2.67 -10.91
C ALA A 98 -2.46 -3.15 -11.23
N TYR A 99 -1.49 -2.24 -11.20
CA TYR A 99 -0.10 -2.53 -11.55
C TYR A 99 0.78 -2.38 -10.32
N VAL A 100 1.56 -3.40 -10.00
CA VAL A 100 2.49 -3.40 -8.85
C VAL A 100 3.87 -3.84 -9.30
N ARG A 101 4.93 -3.18 -8.84
CA ARG A 101 6.30 -3.56 -9.18
C ARG A 101 6.64 -4.95 -8.64
N ASP A 102 7.29 -5.77 -9.46
CA ASP A 102 7.62 -7.16 -9.16
C ASP A 102 8.45 -7.33 -7.88
N HIS A 103 9.44 -6.46 -7.64
CA HIS A 103 10.28 -6.55 -6.44
C HIS A 103 9.50 -6.30 -5.15
N ILE A 104 8.45 -5.47 -5.18
CA ILE A 104 7.58 -5.18 -4.02
C ILE A 104 6.69 -6.40 -3.76
N MET A 105 6.05 -6.95 -4.80
CA MET A 105 5.24 -8.17 -4.65
C MET A 105 6.04 -9.36 -4.14
N LYS A 106 7.31 -9.48 -4.56
CA LYS A 106 8.23 -10.52 -4.08
C LYS A 106 8.53 -10.44 -2.59
N LEU A 107 8.27 -9.31 -1.91
CA LEU A 107 8.39 -9.21 -0.45
C LEU A 107 7.47 -10.22 0.25
N PHE A 108 6.26 -10.40 -0.26
CA PHE A 108 5.20 -11.22 0.34
C PHE A 108 5.23 -12.70 -0.09
N GLY A 109 5.99 -13.03 -1.15
CA GLY A 109 6.18 -14.39 -1.65
C GLY A 109 5.09 -14.88 -2.62
N ASN A 110 5.33 -16.05 -3.23
CA ASN A 110 4.52 -16.55 -4.36
C ASN A 110 3.12 -17.08 -4.00
N GLY A 111 2.86 -17.35 -2.71
CA GLY A 111 1.57 -17.88 -2.24
C GLY A 111 0.58 -16.80 -1.77
N ALA A 112 0.95 -15.53 -1.86
CA ALA A 112 0.10 -14.43 -1.45
C ALA A 112 -1.04 -14.22 -2.46
N ARG A 113 -2.25 -13.99 -1.96
CA ARG A 113 -3.40 -13.55 -2.77
C ARG A 113 -3.55 -12.05 -2.64
N CYS A 114 -4.20 -11.45 -3.63
CA CYS A 114 -4.40 -10.01 -3.69
C CYS A 114 -5.89 -9.70 -3.71
N ARG A 115 -6.27 -8.56 -3.10
CA ARG A 115 -7.60 -7.98 -3.26
C ARG A 115 -7.48 -6.51 -3.63
N ILE A 116 -8.37 -6.03 -4.51
CA ILE A 116 -8.38 -4.64 -4.97
C ILE A 116 -9.68 -3.95 -4.59
N GLU A 117 -9.61 -2.78 -3.95
CA GLU A 117 -10.78 -1.90 -3.71
C GLU A 117 -10.98 -0.91 -4.86
N GLY A 118 -9.89 -0.53 -5.51
CA GLY A 118 -9.86 0.37 -6.66
C GLY A 118 -8.47 0.32 -7.28
N TYR A 119 -8.38 0.59 -8.57
CA TYR A 119 -7.14 0.45 -9.36
C TYR A 119 -6.05 1.45 -8.94
N THR A 120 -6.42 2.47 -8.17
CA THR A 120 -5.57 3.55 -7.65
C THR A 120 -5.44 3.52 -6.14
N LYS A 121 -6.12 2.58 -5.50
CA LYS A 121 -6.10 2.34 -4.06
C LYS A 121 -5.07 1.26 -3.74
N PRO A 122 -4.63 1.14 -2.48
CA PRO A 122 -3.77 0.05 -2.08
C PRO A 122 -4.39 -1.31 -2.40
N VAL A 123 -3.55 -2.23 -2.84
CA VAL A 123 -3.89 -3.64 -2.99
C VAL A 123 -3.63 -4.31 -1.66
N LEU A 124 -4.66 -4.99 -1.12
CA LEU A 124 -4.54 -5.77 0.10
C LEU A 124 -3.90 -7.13 -0.21
N ILE A 125 -2.89 -7.51 0.56
CA ILE A 125 -2.17 -8.78 0.44
C ILE A 125 -2.59 -9.73 1.56
N VAL A 126 -2.97 -10.95 1.20
CA VAL A 126 -3.59 -11.90 2.12
C VAL A 126 -2.95 -13.29 2.04
N LYS A 127 -2.81 -13.95 3.19
CA LYS A 127 -2.29 -15.32 3.34
C LYS A 127 -3.41 -16.29 3.73
N ASN A 128 -3.37 -17.52 3.20
CA ASN A 128 -4.18 -18.70 3.59
C ASN A 128 -5.62 -18.40 4.07
N ARG A 129 -6.56 -18.17 3.14
CA ARG A 129 -8.00 -17.94 3.42
C ARG A 129 -8.24 -16.86 4.51
N ASN A 130 -7.72 -15.66 4.29
CA ASN A 130 -8.22 -14.39 4.83
C ASN A 130 -7.44 -13.69 5.95
N ILE A 131 -6.16 -14.00 6.12
CA ILE A 131 -5.31 -13.22 7.05
C ILE A 131 -4.64 -12.08 6.27
N PRO A 132 -4.92 -10.81 6.57
CA PRO A 132 -4.22 -9.68 5.97
C PRO A 132 -2.76 -9.69 6.45
N ILE A 133 -1.82 -9.72 5.51
CA ILE A 133 -0.38 -9.73 5.82
C ILE A 133 0.35 -8.48 5.36
N GLY A 134 -0.27 -7.67 4.51
CA GLY A 134 0.26 -6.36 4.14
C GLY A 134 -0.54 -5.71 3.04
N TYR A 135 0.00 -4.64 2.50
CA TYR A 135 -0.56 -3.93 1.36
C TYR A 135 0.55 -3.36 0.48
N VAL A 136 0.20 -3.05 -0.76
CA VAL A 136 1.10 -2.42 -1.73
C VAL A 136 0.35 -1.29 -2.44
N PHE A 137 1.01 -0.16 -2.64
CA PHE A 137 0.44 0.90 -3.46
C PHE A 137 0.54 0.53 -4.94
N THR A 138 -0.50 0.87 -5.70
CA THR A 138 -0.48 0.65 -7.15
C THR A 138 0.36 1.72 -7.82
N PHE A 139 1.20 1.31 -8.75
CA PHE A 139 2.02 2.20 -9.58
C PHE A 139 1.35 2.33 -10.92
N VAL A 140 0.46 3.31 -11.02
CA VAL A 140 -0.10 3.70 -12.30
C VAL A 140 0.50 5.05 -12.65
N ARG A 141 1.50 5.07 -13.54
CA ARG A 141 1.81 6.32 -14.25
C ARG A 141 0.73 6.46 -15.32
N ILE A 142 0.06 7.60 -15.33
CA ILE A 142 -1.01 7.96 -16.29
C ILE A 142 -0.56 7.71 -17.74
N GLU A 143 0.73 7.86 -18.01
CA GLU A 143 1.37 7.70 -19.32
C GLU A 143 1.41 6.24 -19.82
N ASP A 144 1.32 5.24 -18.93
CA ASP A 144 1.36 3.80 -19.29
C ASP A 144 -0.05 3.19 -19.47
N LEU A 145 -1.10 3.93 -19.11
CA LEU A 145 -2.48 3.54 -19.35
C LEU A 145 -2.90 4.00 -20.75
N LYS A 146 -2.97 3.07 -21.70
CA LYS A 146 -3.62 3.32 -23.00
C LYS A 146 -5.11 3.67 -22.90
N ASP A 147 -5.72 3.53 -21.72
CA ASP A 147 -7.13 3.81 -21.45
C ASP A 147 -7.32 5.19 -20.81
N ARG A 148 -7.66 6.19 -21.64
CA ARG A 148 -7.94 7.58 -21.23
C ARG A 148 -8.99 7.72 -20.11
N LYS A 149 -9.95 6.80 -20.04
CA LYS A 149 -11.06 6.84 -19.07
C LYS A 149 -10.59 6.62 -17.62
N ILE A 150 -9.54 5.83 -17.42
CA ILE A 150 -8.97 5.51 -16.10
C ILE A 150 -8.08 6.66 -15.61
N ALA A 151 -7.44 7.39 -16.54
CA ALA A 151 -6.61 8.55 -16.24
C ALA A 151 -7.42 9.74 -15.69
N GLU A 152 -8.61 9.99 -16.25
CA GLU A 152 -9.49 11.08 -15.83
C GLU A 152 -10.07 10.87 -14.42
N GLU A 153 -10.48 9.63 -14.08
CA GLU A 153 -10.94 9.30 -12.72
C GLU A 153 -9.81 9.44 -11.68
N TRP A 154 -8.54 9.21 -12.06
CA TRP A 154 -7.41 9.31 -11.12
C TRP A 154 -6.87 10.72 -10.90
N SER A 155 -6.88 11.58 -11.93
CA SER A 155 -6.49 13.00 -11.79
C SER A 155 -7.30 13.69 -10.67
N ASN A 156 -8.57 13.32 -10.55
CA ASN A 156 -9.46 13.87 -9.52
C ASN A 156 -9.22 13.27 -8.12
N SER A 157 -8.56 12.11 -7.99
CA SER A 157 -8.36 11.44 -6.70
C SER A 157 -6.98 11.69 -6.07
N ARG A 158 -6.03 12.30 -6.80
CA ARG A 158 -4.61 12.38 -6.37
C ARG A 158 -4.27 13.64 -5.57
N SER A 159 -5.10 14.68 -5.63
CA SER A 159 -4.85 15.93 -4.89
C SER A 159 -4.95 15.79 -3.36
N SER A 160 -5.42 14.64 -2.85
CA SER A 160 -5.77 14.49 -1.43
C SER A 160 -4.87 13.58 -0.61
N TYR A 161 -3.96 12.78 -1.19
CA TYR A 161 -3.45 11.63 -0.45
C TYR A 161 -2.03 11.69 0.11
N PHE A 162 -1.05 12.38 -0.47
CA PHE A 162 0.34 12.18 0.01
C PHE A 162 1.29 13.38 0.08
N PHE A 163 0.91 14.59 -0.32
CA PHE A 163 1.74 15.79 -0.07
C PHE A 163 0.85 16.97 0.36
N ALA A 164 0.80 17.23 1.67
CA ALA A 164 0.75 18.62 2.12
C ALA A 164 2.22 19.02 2.27
N GLU A 165 2.66 19.97 1.44
CA GLU A 165 3.95 20.62 1.63
C GLU A 165 4.00 21.22 3.04
N PRO A 166 5.15 21.17 3.74
CA PRO A 166 5.30 21.89 4.99
C PRO A 166 5.45 23.38 4.67
N GLY A 167 4.35 24.12 4.75
CA GLY A 167 4.35 25.59 4.72
C GLY A 167 3.63 26.18 3.51
N GLY A 168 2.40 26.64 3.74
CA GLY A 168 1.67 27.54 2.87
C GLY A 168 0.63 28.26 3.71
N GLU A 169 0.89 29.54 3.97
CA GLU A 169 0.10 30.45 4.80
C GLU A 169 -1.41 30.33 4.54
N GLN A 170 -2.21 30.29 5.61
CA GLN A 170 -3.59 30.74 5.54
C GLN A 170 -3.58 32.21 5.16
N LYS A 171 -3.93 32.53 3.91
CA LYS A 171 -4.49 33.84 3.61
C LYS A 171 -5.99 33.76 3.84
N GLU A 172 -6.39 34.37 4.95
CA GLU A 172 -7.72 34.95 5.09
C GLU A 172 -8.06 35.73 3.82
N GLY A 173 -9.25 35.48 3.29
CA GLY A 173 -9.79 36.19 2.15
C GLY A 173 -11.26 36.48 2.40
N GLY A 174 -11.52 37.37 3.36
CA GLY A 174 -12.72 38.20 3.31
C GLY A 174 -12.46 39.37 2.36
N VAL A 175 -13.34 39.54 1.36
CA VAL A 175 -14.18 40.73 1.14
C VAL A 175 -15.47 40.25 0.49
#